data_AF-K2BKA5-F1
#
_entry.id   AF-K2BKA5-F1
#
_cell.length_a   1.000
_cell.length_b   1.000
_cell.length_c   1.000
_cell.angle_alpha   90.00
_cell.angle_beta   90.00
_cell.angle_gamma   90.00
#
_symmetry.space_group_name_H-M   'P 1'
#
loop_
_entity.id
_entity.type
_entity.pdbx_description
1 polymer ?
#
loop_
_entity_poly.entity_id
_entity_poly.type
_entity_poly.pdbx_seq_one_letter_code
_entity_poly.pdbx_strand_id
1 'polypeptide(L)' 'SSKRMMALPARIGEPKGVGGLIDDILNPAYSAPIGLILWGSKNIEAPGVGSIAKRIKLPTKGIIGKFVQTIRDLLP' A
#
# COMPACT_ATOMS: atom_id res chain seq x y z
N SER A 1 -29.20 -7.27 23.05
CA SER A 1 -28.28 -6.12 22.97
C SER A 1 -27.11 -6.37 23.90
N SER A 2 -25.86 -6.19 23.42
CA SER A 2 -24.63 -6.51 24.18
C SER A 2 -24.61 -5.89 25.58
N LYS A 3 -25.14 -4.67 25.73
CA LYS A 3 -25.29 -3.98 27.03
C LYS A 3 -26.10 -4.79 28.06
N ARG A 4 -27.11 -5.54 27.61
CA ARG A 4 -27.98 -6.37 28.47
C ARG A 4 -27.31 -7.70 28.83
N MET A 5 -26.52 -8.27 27.92
CA MET A 5 -25.88 -9.57 28.14
C MET A 5 -24.59 -9.46 28.95
N MET A 6 -23.84 -8.37 28.79
CA MET A 6 -22.51 -8.24 29.40
C MET A 6 -22.50 -7.56 30.77
N ALA A 7 -23.65 -7.08 31.27
CA ALA A 7 -23.76 -6.30 32.53
C ALA A 7 -22.73 -5.15 32.67
N LEU A 8 -22.21 -4.67 31.53
CA LEU A 8 -21.13 -3.70 31.42
C LEU A 8 -21.55 -2.55 30.49
N PRO A 9 -21.03 -1.33 30.68
CA PRO A 9 -21.35 -0.21 29.80
C PRO A 9 -20.75 -0.42 28.40
N ALA A 10 -21.60 -0.75 27.43
CA ALA A 10 -21.25 -0.73 26.01
C ALA A 10 -21.39 0.69 25.43
N ARG A 11 -20.39 1.15 24.67
CA ARG A 11 -20.40 2.44 23.96
C ARG A 11 -20.07 2.21 22.48
N ILE A 12 -20.65 3.05 21.63
CA ILE A 12 -20.38 3.06 20.20
C ILE A 12 -19.13 3.93 19.98
N GLY A 13 -18.13 3.38 19.30
CA GLY A 13 -16.92 4.10 18.93
C GLY A 13 -17.00 4.60 17.49
N GLU A 14 -16.34 5.72 17.22
CA GLU A 14 -16.22 6.31 15.89
C GLU A 14 -14.78 6.21 15.40
N PRO A 15 -14.56 5.94 14.09
CA PRO A 15 -13.23 5.92 13.50
C PRO A 15 -12.56 7.30 13.58
N LYS A 16 -11.25 7.35 13.83
CA LYS A 16 -10.45 8.58 13.92
C LYS A 16 -9.17 8.47 13.09
N GLY A 17 -8.58 9.62 12.74
CA GLY A 17 -7.30 9.68 12.03
C GLY A 17 -7.42 9.70 10.49
N VAL A 18 -8.60 10.04 9.97
CA VAL A 18 -8.87 10.23 8.53
C VAL A 18 -9.49 11.62 8.35
N GLY A 19 -9.14 12.33 7.28
CA GLY A 19 -9.63 13.68 6.97
C GLY A 19 -9.99 13.83 5.50
N GLY A 20 -10.68 14.92 5.14
CA GLY A 20 -11.04 15.25 3.76
C GLY A 20 -12.35 14.63 3.24
N LEU A 21 -12.71 13.42 3.69
CA LEU A 21 -13.98 12.73 3.36
C LEU A 21 -14.86 12.44 4.58
N ILE A 22 -14.57 13.09 5.70
CA ILE A 22 -15.07 12.78 7.04
C ILE A 22 -16.60 12.70 7.14
N ASP A 23 -17.33 13.47 6.33
CA ASP A 23 -18.79 13.56 6.41
C ASP A 23 -19.53 12.25 6.06
N ASP A 24 -18.93 11.38 5.23
CA ASP A 24 -19.54 10.11 4.79
C ASP A 24 -19.02 8.86 5.53
N ILE A 25 -17.80 8.92 6.07
CA ILE A 25 -17.08 7.75 6.61
C ILE A 25 -16.91 7.76 8.14
N LEU A 26 -17.36 8.81 8.83
CA LEU A 26 -17.42 8.86 10.31
C LEU A 26 -18.59 8.05 10.86
N ASN A 27 -18.66 6.77 10.51
CA ASN A 27 -19.63 5.82 11.01
C ASN A 27 -18.92 4.61 11.65
N PRO A 28 -19.40 4.10 12.80
CA PRO A 28 -18.88 2.89 13.43
C PRO A 28 -18.67 1.69 12.48
N ALA A 29 -19.50 1.56 11.45
CA ALA A 29 -19.40 0.51 10.43
C ALA A 29 -18.05 0.50 9.68
N TYR A 30 -17.38 1.65 9.54
CA TYR A 30 -16.09 1.77 8.85
C TYR A 30 -14.87 1.69 9.78
N SER A 31 -15.06 1.41 11.07
CA SER A 31 -13.96 1.40 12.06
C SER A 31 -12.89 0.34 11.76
N ALA A 32 -13.30 -0.87 11.38
CA ALA A 32 -12.38 -1.96 11.04
C ALA A 32 -11.55 -1.66 9.78
N PRO A 33 -12.16 -1.32 8.61
CA PRO A 33 -11.36 -1.03 7.42
C PRO A 33 -10.46 0.20 7.58
N ILE A 34 -10.93 1.26 8.25
CA ILE A 34 -10.10 2.45 8.53
C ILE A 34 -8.88 2.08 9.38
N GLY A 35 -9.07 1.26 10.42
CA GLY A 35 -7.97 0.77 11.25
C GLY A 35 -6.93 -0.03 10.46
N LEU A 36 -7.39 -0.90 9.55
CA LEU A 36 -6.50 -1.68 8.68
C LEU A 36 -5.70 -0.78 7.72
N ILE A 37 -6.35 0.21 7.11
CA ILE A 37 -5.68 1.17 6.22
C ILE A 37 -4.62 1.97 6.99
N LEU A 38 -4.98 2.49 8.16
CA LEU A 38 -4.06 3.28 8.97
C LEU A 38 -2.87 2.43 9.47
N TRP A 39 -3.12 1.18 9.83
CA TRP A 39 -2.07 0.22 10.19
C TRP A 39 -1.17 -0.08 8.99
N GLY A 40 -1.76 -0.34 7.83
CA GLY A 40 -1.03 -0.60 6.58
C GLY A 40 -0.14 0.57 6.19
N SER A 41 -0.66 1.79 6.27
CA SER A 41 0.10 3.02 6.00
C SER A 41 1.32 3.21 6.92
N LYS A 42 1.29 2.64 8.13
CA LYS A 42 2.37 2.79 9.12
C LYS A 42 3.37 1.63 9.12
N ASN A 43 2.90 0.41 8.87
CA ASN A 43 3.67 -0.82 9.08
C ASN A 43 4.05 -1.52 7.77
N ILE A 44 3.35 -1.24 6.69
CA ILE A 44 3.75 -1.71 5.36
C ILE A 44 4.67 -0.63 4.83
N GLU A 45 5.98 -0.91 4.83
CA GLU A 45 6.90 -0.15 4.00
C GLU A 45 6.27 -0.10 2.61
N ALA A 46 5.94 1.11 2.16
CA ALA A 46 5.39 1.28 0.82
C ALA A 46 6.29 0.45 -0.09
N PRO A 47 5.76 -0.51 -0.88
CA PRO A 47 6.54 -1.04 -1.97
C PRO A 47 6.84 0.19 -2.80
N GLY A 48 8.05 0.74 -2.62
CA GLY A 48 8.48 1.89 -3.38
C GLY A 48 8.16 1.52 -4.82
N VAL A 49 7.68 2.46 -5.61
CA VAL A 49 7.37 2.20 -7.03
C VAL A 49 8.57 1.48 -7.72
N GLY A 50 9.78 1.65 -7.16
CA GLY A 50 10.98 0.88 -7.46
C GLY A 50 11.01 -0.62 -7.08
N SER A 51 10.32 -1.13 -6.06
CA SER A 51 10.28 -2.56 -5.65
C SER A 51 9.49 -3.44 -6.61
N ILE A 52 8.44 -2.91 -7.24
CA ILE A 52 7.74 -3.57 -8.35
C ILE A 52 8.66 -3.60 -9.59
N ALA A 53 9.36 -2.50 -9.89
CA ALA A 53 10.36 -2.45 -10.94
C ALA A 53 11.57 -3.37 -10.66
N LYS A 54 11.97 -3.55 -9.38
CA LYS A 54 13.09 -4.43 -8.96
C LYS A 54 12.77 -5.91 -9.12
N ARG A 55 11.49 -6.29 -9.04
CA ARG A 55 11.00 -7.67 -9.29
C ARG A 55 10.90 -7.98 -10.77
N ILE A 56 10.75 -6.96 -11.62
CA ILE A 56 11.00 -7.05 -13.06
C ILE A 56 12.51 -6.99 -13.26
N LYS A 57 13.21 -8.10 -12.98
CA LYS A 57 14.63 -8.28 -13.33
C LYS A 57 14.79 -8.06 -14.84
N LEU A 58 15.06 -6.84 -15.26
CA LEU A 58 15.34 -6.51 -16.64
C LEU A 58 16.80 -6.95 -16.92
N PRO A 59 17.04 -7.91 -17.85
CA PRO A 59 18.38 -8.39 -18.18
C PRO A 59 19.11 -7.39 -19.10
N THR A 60 19.14 -6.12 -18.71
CA THR A 60 19.68 -5.00 -19.51
C THR A 60 21.17 -5.12 -19.81
N LYS A 61 21.95 -5.80 -18.96
CA LYS A 61 23.38 -6.01 -19.19
C LYS A 61 23.69 -6.86 -20.44
N GLY A 62 22.81 -7.80 -20.83
CA GLY A 62 23.05 -8.69 -21.97
C GLY A 62 22.70 -8.07 -23.33
N ILE A 63 21.63 -7.25 -23.38
CA ILE A 63 21.11 -6.69 -24.64
C ILE A 63 21.91 -5.44 -25.06
N ILE A 64 22.28 -4.60 -24.10
CA ILE A 64 23.11 -3.40 -24.37
C ILE A 64 24.51 -3.80 -24.82
N GLY A 65 25.09 -4.88 -24.26
CA GLY A 65 26.40 -5.40 -24.66
C GLY A 65 26.43 -5.85 -26.12
N LYS A 66 25.39 -6.55 -26.58
CA LYS A 66 25.28 -7.00 -27.99
C LYS A 66 25.13 -5.83 -28.96
N PHE A 67 24.38 -4.79 -28.58
CA PHE A 67 24.13 -3.62 -29.43
C PHE A 67 25.39 -2.75 -29.61
N VAL A 68 26.16 -2.56 -28.53
CA VAL A 68 27.45 -1.87 -28.62
C VAL A 68 28.44 -2.69 -29.44
N GLN A 69 28.41 -4.01 -29.34
CA GLN A 69 29.26 -4.88 -30.16
C GLN A 69 28.89 -4.78 -31.64
N THR A 70 27.60 -4.76 -31.99
CA THR A 70 27.19 -4.63 -33.40
C THR A 70 27.54 -3.27 -33.99
N ILE A 71 27.49 -2.19 -33.21
CA ILE A 71 27.93 -0.86 -33.69
C ILE A 71 29.46 -0.80 -33.83
N ARG A 72 30.20 -1.42 -32.89
CA ARG A 72 31.66 -1.53 -32.97
C ARG A 72 32.13 -2.43 -34.12
N ASP A 73 31.35 -3.45 -34.48
CA ASP A 73 31.67 -4.35 -35.58
C ASP A 73 31.27 -3.76 -36.95
N LEU A 74 30.42 -2.72 -36.97
CA LEU A 74 30.01 -2.01 -38.19
C LEU A 74 30.83 -0.75 -38.49
N LEU A 75 31.66 -0.31 -37.55
CA LEU A 75 32.64 0.75 -37.75
C LEU A 75 34.04 0.09 -37.73
N PRO A 76 34.80 0.09 -38.83
CA PRO A 76 36.14 -0.52 -38.84
C PRO A 76 37.08 0.12 -37.82
#